data_AF-A0A2V7XAZ8-F1
#
_entry.id   AF-A0A2V7XAZ8-F1
#
_cell.length_a   1.000
_cell.length_b   1.000
_cell.length_c   1.000
_cell.angle_alpha   90.00
_cell.angle_beta   90.00
_cell.angle_gamma   90.00
#
_symmetry.space_group_name_H-M   'P 1'
#
loop_
_entity.id
_entity.type
_entity.pdbx_description
1 polymer ?
#
loop_
_entity_poly.entity_id
_entity_poly.type
_entity_poly.pdbx_seq_one_letter_code
_entity_poly.pdbx_strand_id
1 'polypeptide(L)'
;MRNPDGTPLALGYHTGHWEVGLLVQAAAEEIRARGGIPFAAFCTDPCDGRTQGTSGMLDSLAYRNDAAIVLRRLIRSLPTRKAVMGVATCDKGLPAMTMALAACRDLPAVIVPGGVTLPASDGEDAGKA
;
A
#
# COMPACT_ATOMS: atom_id res chain seq x y z
N MET A 1 -8.19 -9.30 -5.99
CA MET A 1 -9.58 -8.88 -5.80
C MET A 1 -10.33 -10.00 -5.12
N ARG A 2 -11.15 -9.70 -4.10
CA ARG A 2 -12.01 -10.69 -3.44
C ARG A 2 -13.45 -10.29 -3.59
N ASN A 3 -14.31 -11.30 -3.54
CA ASN A 3 -15.73 -11.11 -3.35
C ASN A 3 -16.00 -10.56 -1.93
N PRO A 4 -17.19 -10.00 -1.68
CA PRO A 4 -17.58 -9.52 -0.35
C PRO A 4 -17.50 -10.59 0.75
N ASP A 5 -17.60 -11.87 0.38
CA ASP A 5 -17.48 -13.02 1.30
C ASP A 5 -16.03 -13.44 1.60
N GLY A 6 -15.04 -12.72 1.05
CA GLY A 6 -13.62 -13.03 1.25
C GLY A 6 -13.06 -14.14 0.35
N THR A 7 -13.81 -14.64 -0.62
CA THR A 7 -13.27 -15.59 -1.61
C THR A 7 -12.47 -14.87 -2.71
N PRO A 8 -11.37 -15.46 -3.23
CA PRO A 8 -10.57 -14.82 -4.27
C PRO A 8 -11.32 -14.81 -5.62
N LEU A 9 -11.54 -13.61 -6.17
CA LEU A 9 -12.02 -13.42 -7.54
C LEU A 9 -10.85 -13.29 -8.53
N ALA A 10 -9.77 -12.63 -8.10
CA ALA A 10 -8.51 -12.54 -8.82
C ALA A 10 -7.36 -12.52 -7.82
N LEU A 11 -6.31 -13.29 -8.08
CA LEU A 11 -5.13 -13.32 -7.22
C LEU A 11 -4.40 -11.98 -7.27
N GLY A 12 -3.91 -11.53 -6.12
CA GLY A 12 -3.09 -10.33 -6.04
C GLY A 12 -1.66 -10.60 -6.53
N TYR A 13 -0.97 -9.56 -6.99
CA TYR A 13 0.47 -9.63 -7.25
C TYR A 13 1.25 -9.96 -5.95
N HIS A 14 0.72 -9.57 -4.80
CA HIS A 14 1.32 -9.76 -3.47
C HIS A 14 0.28 -10.33 -2.51
N THR A 15 0.66 -11.35 -1.75
CA THR A 15 -0.16 -11.87 -0.65
C THR A 15 -0.25 -10.86 0.49
N GLY A 16 0.85 -10.18 0.83
CA GLY A 16 0.90 -9.23 1.95
C GLY A 16 0.15 -7.90 1.75
N HIS A 17 -0.44 -7.63 0.58
CA HIS A 17 -1.13 -6.35 0.32
C HIS A 17 -2.64 -6.47 0.49
N TRP A 18 -3.13 -7.68 0.75
CA TRP A 18 -4.55 -7.95 0.80
C TRP A 18 -5.25 -7.15 1.91
N GLU A 19 -4.65 -7.10 3.09
CA GLU A 19 -5.21 -6.50 4.30
C GLU A 19 -4.99 -4.98 4.36
N VAL A 20 -4.14 -4.42 3.50
CA VAL A 20 -3.84 -2.98 3.48
C VAL A 20 -5.11 -2.16 3.25
N GLY A 21 -6.02 -2.64 2.39
CA GLY A 21 -7.31 -2.00 2.17
C GLY A 21 -8.20 -1.98 3.42
N LEU A 22 -8.13 -3.02 4.26
CA LEU A 22 -8.88 -3.10 5.52
C LEU A 22 -8.37 -2.08 6.54
N LEU A 23 -7.05 -1.89 6.61
CA LEU A 23 -6.44 -0.86 7.47
C LEU A 23 -6.85 0.55 7.03
N VAL A 24 -6.88 0.81 5.71
CA VAL A 24 -7.35 2.09 5.16
C VAL A 24 -8.84 2.30 5.46
N GLN A 25 -9.66 1.25 5.35
CA GLN A 25 -11.07 1.31 5.71
C GLN A 25 -11.26 1.67 7.20
N ALA A 26 -10.58 0.96 8.10
CA ALA A 26 -10.65 1.23 9.54
C ALA A 26 -10.22 2.67 9.87
N ALA A 27 -9.16 3.16 9.25
CA ALA A 27 -8.71 4.55 9.41
C ALA A 27 -9.75 5.56 8.90
N ALA A 28 -10.37 5.29 7.74
CA ALA A 28 -11.40 6.16 7.17
C ALA A 28 -12.66 6.21 8.04
N GLU A 29 -13.07 5.07 8.61
CA GLU A 29 -14.20 4.99 9.54
C GLU A 29 -13.95 5.81 10.81
N GLU A 30 -12.76 5.72 11.41
CA GLU A 30 -12.40 6.52 12.59
C GLU A 30 -12.32 8.02 12.27
N ILE A 31 -11.70 8.40 11.14
CA ILE A 31 -11.63 9.80 10.70
C ILE A 31 -13.05 10.37 10.54
N ARG A 32 -13.96 9.60 9.92
CA ARG A 32 -15.37 10.01 9.75
C ARG A 32 -16.08 10.12 11.09
N ALA A 33 -15.87 9.18 12.02
CA ALA A 33 -16.45 9.23 13.37
C ALA A 33 -16.00 10.47 14.17
N ARG A 34 -14.80 10.99 13.88
CA ARG A 34 -14.25 12.23 14.46
C ARG A 34 -14.67 13.50 13.71
N GLY A 35 -15.57 13.40 12.72
CA GLY A 35 -16.07 14.53 11.92
C GLY A 35 -15.17 14.94 10.75
N GLY A 36 -14.15 14.14 10.42
CA GLY A 36 -13.31 14.35 9.25
C GLY A 36 -13.92 13.80 7.96
N ILE A 37 -13.37 14.22 6.81
CA ILE A 37 -13.76 13.72 5.48
C ILE A 37 -12.55 12.97 4.88
N PRO A 38 -12.52 11.63 4.95
CA PRO A 38 -11.41 10.85 4.43
C PRO A 38 -11.46 10.78 2.89
N PHE A 39 -10.29 10.90 2.26
CA PHE A 39 -10.08 10.63 0.84
C PHE A 39 -8.99 9.57 0.72
N ALA A 40 -9.25 8.52 -0.04
CA ALA A 40 -8.30 7.42 -0.24
C ALA A 40 -7.75 7.42 -1.68
N ALA A 41 -6.47 7.10 -1.81
CA ALA A 41 -5.81 6.86 -3.08
C ALA A 41 -4.86 5.66 -2.92
N PHE A 42 -4.61 4.93 -4.00
CA PHE A 42 -3.84 3.69 -3.99
C PHE A 42 -2.76 3.72 -5.07
N CYS A 43 -1.59 3.16 -4.73
CA CYS A 43 -0.51 2.85 -5.66
C CYS A 43 -0.08 1.41 -5.36
N THR A 44 -0.19 0.52 -6.33
CA THR A 44 0.34 -0.85 -6.24
C THR A 44 1.84 -0.85 -6.53
N ASP A 45 2.49 -2.00 -6.52
CA ASP A 45 3.93 -2.19 -6.77
C ASP A 45 4.20 -3.60 -7.34
N PRO A 46 5.43 -3.95 -7.79
CA PRO A 46 5.78 -5.31 -8.20
C PRO A 46 6.11 -6.23 -7.00
N CYS A 47 5.97 -7.54 -7.18
CA CYS A 47 6.29 -8.52 -6.14
C CYS A 47 7.69 -9.12 -6.35
N ASP A 48 8.63 -8.79 -5.47
CA ASP A 48 9.99 -9.32 -5.55
C ASP A 48 10.02 -10.85 -5.50
N GLY A 49 9.19 -11.47 -4.66
CA GLY A 49 9.10 -12.93 -4.58
C GLY A 49 8.66 -13.59 -5.89
N ARG A 50 7.91 -12.88 -6.75
CA ARG A 50 7.49 -13.38 -8.07
C ARG A 50 8.50 -13.06 -9.17
N THR A 51 9.11 -11.88 -9.12
CA THR A 51 10.01 -11.41 -10.19
C THR A 51 11.46 -11.85 -9.96
N GLN A 52 11.77 -12.44 -8.80
CA GLN A 52 13.12 -12.89 -8.46
C GLN A 52 13.69 -13.82 -9.53
N GLY A 53 14.90 -13.50 -10.00
CA GLY A 53 15.57 -14.26 -11.06
C GLY A 53 15.08 -13.97 -12.49
N THR A 54 14.17 -13.01 -12.69
CA THR A 54 13.68 -12.59 -14.01
C THR A 54 14.13 -11.17 -14.35
N SER A 55 13.99 -10.74 -15.60
CA SER A 55 14.24 -9.34 -16.01
C SER A 55 13.38 -8.33 -15.25
N GLY A 56 12.20 -8.72 -14.76
CA GLY A 56 11.33 -7.87 -13.96
C GLY A 56 11.93 -7.45 -12.61
N MET A 57 12.96 -8.16 -12.11
CA MET A 57 13.66 -7.74 -10.89
C MET A 57 14.43 -6.43 -11.08
N LEU A 58 14.79 -6.07 -12.32
CA LEU A 58 15.46 -4.80 -12.63
C LEU A 58 14.56 -3.58 -12.34
N ASP A 59 13.24 -3.77 -12.38
CA ASP A 59 12.27 -2.71 -12.11
C ASP A 59 12.01 -2.52 -10.60
N SER A 60 12.32 -3.51 -9.76
CA SER A 60 11.92 -3.51 -8.34
C SER A 60 12.41 -2.27 -7.57
N LEU A 61 13.72 -2.02 -7.56
CA LEU A 61 14.26 -0.88 -6.82
C LEU A 61 13.91 0.46 -7.47
N ALA A 62 13.85 0.51 -8.81
CA ALA A 62 13.46 1.71 -9.54
C ALA A 62 12.01 2.10 -9.21
N TYR A 63 11.12 1.11 -9.08
CA TYR A 63 9.71 1.30 -8.77
C TYR A 63 9.48 2.13 -7.50
N ARG A 64 10.34 1.98 -6.47
CA ARG A 64 10.27 2.80 -5.25
C ARG A 64 10.23 4.30 -5.55
N ASN A 65 11.07 4.76 -6.48
CA ASN A 65 11.15 6.18 -6.82
C ASN A 65 9.91 6.64 -7.60
N ASP A 66 9.45 5.81 -8.54
CA ASP A 66 8.27 6.10 -9.34
C ASP A 66 7.02 6.16 -8.47
N ALA A 67 6.83 5.18 -7.59
CA ALA A 67 5.77 5.15 -6.60
C ALA A 67 5.81 6.38 -5.69
N ALA A 68 6.98 6.79 -5.19
CA ALA A 68 7.10 8.00 -4.38
C ALA A 68 6.65 9.26 -5.16
N ILE A 69 6.97 9.35 -6.46
CA ILE A 69 6.53 10.45 -7.32
C ILE A 69 5.02 10.42 -7.54
N VAL A 70 4.45 9.25 -7.83
CA VAL A 70 3.00 9.04 -8.01
C VAL A 70 2.24 9.39 -6.75
N LEU A 71 2.65 8.85 -5.59
CA LEU A 71 2.04 9.13 -4.29
C LEU A 71 2.06 10.63 -3.98
N ARG A 72 3.18 11.32 -4.21
CA ARG A 72 3.25 12.79 -4.04
C ARG A 72 2.29 13.54 -4.96
N ARG A 73 2.06 13.05 -6.18
CA ARG A 73 1.08 13.64 -7.10
C ARG A 73 -0.35 13.42 -6.59
N LEU A 74 -0.69 12.19 -6.16
CA LEU A 74 -1.99 11.85 -5.60
C LEU A 74 -2.30 12.66 -4.34
N ILE A 75 -1.33 12.78 -3.42
CA ILE A 75 -1.45 13.63 -2.24
C ILE A 75 -1.78 15.07 -2.65
N ARG A 76 -1.07 15.64 -3.64
CA ARG A 76 -1.30 17.00 -4.12
C ARG A 76 -2.67 17.22 -4.78
N SER A 77 -3.30 16.17 -5.31
CA SER A 77 -4.60 16.26 -5.98
C SER A 77 -5.74 16.70 -5.06
N LEU A 78 -5.56 16.65 -3.73
CA LEU A 78 -6.48 17.24 -2.76
C LEU A 78 -5.87 18.52 -2.16
N PRO A 79 -6.04 19.70 -2.77
CA PRO A 79 -5.33 20.92 -2.36
C PRO A 79 -5.73 21.44 -0.97
N THR A 80 -6.91 21.07 -0.48
CA THR A 80 -7.45 21.51 0.82
C THR A 80 -7.18 20.54 1.98
N ARG A 81 -6.42 19.46 1.73
CA ARG A 81 -6.09 18.44 2.74
C ARG A 81 -5.40 19.05 3.96
N LYS A 82 -5.67 18.46 5.13
CA LYS A 82 -5.14 18.93 6.42
C LYS A 82 -4.09 18.01 7.02
N ALA A 83 -4.02 16.77 6.58
CA ALA A 83 -3.06 15.77 7.00
C ALA A 83 -2.95 14.68 5.93
N VAL A 84 -1.95 13.82 6.03
CA VAL A 84 -1.78 12.64 5.18
C VAL A 84 -1.45 11.43 6.03
N MET A 85 -2.14 10.32 5.82
CA MET A 85 -1.78 9.03 6.39
C MET A 85 -1.40 8.09 5.26
N GLY A 86 -0.23 7.47 5.36
CA GLY A 86 0.18 6.37 4.49
C GLY A 86 -0.02 5.04 5.19
N VAL A 87 -0.63 4.08 4.50
CA VAL A 87 -0.56 2.67 4.87
C VAL A 87 0.26 1.98 3.80
N ALA A 88 1.36 1.34 4.20
CA ALA A 88 2.25 0.69 3.26
C ALA A 88 2.92 -0.54 3.86
N THR A 89 3.30 -1.45 2.98
CA THR A 89 3.97 -2.71 3.32
C THR A 89 4.97 -3.07 2.21
N CYS A 90 5.55 -4.26 2.30
CA CYS A 90 6.57 -4.77 1.40
C CYS A 90 7.88 -3.96 1.39
N ASP A 91 8.86 -4.52 0.67
CA ASP A 91 10.21 -4.00 0.60
C ASP A 91 10.27 -2.62 -0.08
N LYS A 92 9.56 -2.44 -1.21
CA LYS A 92 9.62 -1.20 -2.00
C LYS A 92 8.48 -0.22 -1.70
N GLY A 93 7.30 -0.73 -1.34
CA GLY A 93 6.12 0.09 -1.02
C GLY A 93 6.32 0.98 0.22
N LEU A 94 6.82 0.40 1.33
CA LEU A 94 7.04 1.14 2.58
C LEU A 94 8.01 2.34 2.43
N PRO A 95 9.23 2.19 1.86
CA PRO A 95 10.11 3.34 1.65
C PRO A 95 9.56 4.32 0.62
N ALA A 96 8.84 3.88 -0.42
CA ALA A 96 8.21 4.78 -1.38
C ALA A 96 7.18 5.70 -0.71
N MET A 97 6.31 5.14 0.13
CA MET A 97 5.34 5.90 0.92
C MET A 97 6.05 6.84 1.90
N THR A 98 7.08 6.36 2.58
CA THR A 98 7.86 7.18 3.53
C THR A 98 8.52 8.38 2.84
N MET A 99 9.11 8.17 1.66
CA MET A 99 9.67 9.25 0.84
C MET A 99 8.60 10.26 0.40
N ALA A 100 7.41 9.78 0.04
CA ALA A 100 6.29 10.65 -0.34
C ALA A 100 5.81 11.51 0.84
N LEU A 101 5.62 10.90 2.02
CA LEU A 101 5.21 11.59 3.25
C LEU A 101 6.27 12.58 3.73
N ALA A 102 7.55 12.20 3.73
CA ALA A 102 8.65 13.08 4.13
C ALA A 102 8.78 14.32 3.23
N ALA A 103 8.31 14.23 1.98
CA ALA A 103 8.27 15.37 1.07
C ALA A 103 7.11 16.35 1.35
N CYS A 104 6.11 15.96 2.17
CA CYS A 104 4.99 16.79 2.60
C CYS A 104 5.30 17.54 3.91
N ARG A 105 6.34 18.37 3.88
CA ARG A 105 6.92 19.05 5.06
C ARG A 105 5.94 19.98 5.80
N ASP A 106 4.91 20.44 5.11
CA ASP A 106 3.89 21.38 5.55
C ASP A 106 2.63 20.69 6.10
N LEU A 107 2.58 19.36 6.10
CA LEU A 107 1.42 18.60 6.53
C LEU A 107 1.78 17.63 7.67
N PRO A 108 0.91 17.49 8.69
CA PRO A 108 0.96 16.34 9.57
C PRO A 108 0.90 15.05 8.75
N ALA A 109 1.88 14.17 8.97
CA ALA A 109 2.02 12.92 8.25
C ALA A 109 2.21 11.75 9.21
N VAL A 110 1.54 10.62 8.94
CA VAL A 110 1.69 9.36 9.68
C VAL A 110 1.92 8.22 8.70
N ILE A 111 2.82 7.30 9.06
CA ILE A 111 3.03 6.03 8.36
C ILE A 111 2.53 4.88 9.24
N VAL A 112 1.68 4.03 8.68
CA VAL A 112 1.17 2.81 9.32
C VAL A 112 1.71 1.62 8.53
N PRO A 113 2.58 0.78 9.14
CA PRO A 113 3.01 -0.46 8.52
C PRO A 113 1.82 -1.41 8.32
N GLY A 114 1.75 -2.08 7.17
CA GLY A 114 0.65 -3.01 6.85
C GLY A 114 0.67 -4.33 7.64
N GLY A 115 1.72 -4.58 8.42
CA GLY A 115 1.92 -5.83 9.15
C GLY A 115 2.76 -6.85 8.39
N VAL A 116 3.05 -7.97 9.04
CA VAL A 116 3.85 -9.07 8.49
C VAL A 116 2.96 -10.28 8.23
N THR A 117 3.23 -11.00 7.14
CA THR A 117 2.59 -12.30 6.90
C THR A 117 3.11 -13.30 7.92
N LEU A 118 2.21 -13.97 8.63
CA LEU A 118 2.58 -15.04 9.55
C LEU A 118 3.15 -16.24 8.78
N PRO A 119 4.10 -16.99 9.36
CA PRO A 119 4.54 -18.26 8.79
C PRO A 119 3.35 -19.19 8.60
N ALA A 120 3.22 -19.77 7.42
CA ALA A 120 2.17 -20.75 7.14
C ALA A 120 2.43 -22.04 7.94
N SER A 121 1.43 -22.49 8.70
CA SER A 121 1.40 -23.85 9.25
C SER A 121 0.90 -24.85 8.20
N ASP A 122 -0.09 -24.44 7.39
CA ASP A 122 -0.55 -25.04 6.13
C ASP A 122 -0.86 -23.88 5.18
N GLY A 123 -0.01 -23.64 4.18
CA GLY A 123 -0.05 -22.39 3.40
C GLY A 123 -1.23 -22.31 2.42
N GLU A 124 -1.92 -21.17 2.41
CA GLU A 124 -2.75 -20.76 1.26
C GLU A 124 -1.88 -20.84 0.00
N ASP A 125 -2.41 -21.43 -1.07
CA ASP A 125 -1.73 -21.48 -2.36
C ASP A 125 -1.54 -20.04 -2.88
N ALA A 126 -0.34 -19.50 -2.69
CA ALA A 126 0.07 -18.19 -3.18
C ALA A 126 0.27 -18.17 -4.71
N GLY A 127 -0.11 -19.24 -5.41
CA GLY A 127 0.18 -19.48 -6.81
C GLY A 127 1.65 -19.80 -6.98
N LYS A 128 2.03 -21.06 -6.75
CA LYS A 128 3.27 -21.59 -7.31
C LYS A 128 3.14 -21.54 -8.83
N ALA A 129 4.01 -20.75 -9.47
CA ALA A 129 4.15 -20.75 -10.93
C ALA A 129 4.59 -22.13 -11.43
#